data_AF-A0AAU4J5I6-F1
#
_entry.id   AF-A0AAU4J5I6-F1
#
_cell.length_a   1.000
_cell.length_b   1.000
_cell.length_c   1.000
_cell.angle_alpha   90.00
_cell.angle_beta   90.00
_cell.angle_gamma   90.00
#
_symmetry.space_group_name_H-M   'P 1'
#
loop_
_entity.id
_entity.type
_entity.pdbx_description
1 polymer ?
#
loop_
_entity_poly.entity_id
_entity_poly.type
_entity_poly.pdbx_seq_one_letter_code
_entity_poly.pdbx_strand_id
1 'polypeptide(L)'
;MTPTVTTPTMAATHTPATERHGSALVVFEGSRRMLWRRPGPGRWRPAGIWPEAAEAAALAAHLAARRNLLVVLDGTEHTVSLLLEELAAAPASVRRLAPGPHRDEPVDVRIPVLDWLPAPLRHPGLAFLRTGREAARRTPAALLPPLLLDEPAPDRPYLRFALRTQRGGVGPGRLADAVNHLFGPVSRAGDRRP
;
A
#
# COMPACT_ATOMS: atom_id res chain seq x y z
N MET A 1 14.56 -34.24 -17.09
CA MET A 1 14.20 -33.48 -15.86
C MET A 1 13.51 -32.21 -16.32
N THR A 2 12.18 -32.19 -16.29
CA THR A 2 11.37 -31.02 -16.66
C THR A 2 11.22 -30.14 -15.41
N PRO A 3 11.54 -28.84 -15.45
CA PRO A 3 11.31 -27.98 -14.30
C PRO A 3 9.81 -27.80 -14.11
N THR A 4 9.31 -28.21 -12.95
CA THR A 4 7.96 -27.92 -12.46
C THR A 4 7.84 -26.40 -12.30
N VAL A 5 7.20 -25.74 -13.26
CA VAL A 5 6.75 -24.36 -13.10
C VAL A 5 5.68 -24.38 -11.99
N THR A 6 6.07 -23.96 -10.79
CA THR A 6 5.13 -23.74 -9.69
C THR A 6 4.28 -22.54 -10.07
N THR A 7 3.10 -22.80 -10.64
CA THR A 7 2.07 -21.78 -10.82
C THR A 7 1.67 -21.28 -9.43
N PRO A 8 1.88 -20.02 -9.06
CA PRO A 8 1.36 -19.51 -7.81
C PRO A 8 -0.17 -19.54 -7.89
N THR A 9 -0.78 -20.45 -7.13
CA THR A 9 -2.21 -20.50 -6.88
C THR A 9 -2.66 -19.16 -6.31
N MET A 10 -3.21 -18.29 -7.18
CA MET A 10 -3.88 -17.05 -6.80
C MET A 10 -5.24 -17.35 -6.15
N ALA A 11 -5.21 -17.92 -4.94
CA ALA A 11 -6.25 -17.70 -3.95
C ALA A 11 -5.87 -16.45 -3.13
N ALA A 12 -5.53 -15.35 -3.81
CA ALA A 12 -5.40 -14.06 -3.14
C ALA A 12 -6.81 -13.59 -2.79
N THR A 13 -7.21 -13.75 -1.53
CA THR A 13 -8.35 -13.03 -0.98
C THR A 13 -8.16 -11.56 -1.32
N HIS A 14 -9.03 -10.99 -2.15
CA HIS A 14 -8.96 -9.59 -2.57
C HIS A 14 -9.00 -8.72 -1.31
N THR A 15 -7.84 -8.24 -0.88
CA THR A 15 -7.70 -7.41 0.31
C THR A 15 -7.81 -5.97 -0.15
N PRO A 16 -8.72 -5.16 0.44
CA PRO A 16 -8.94 -3.80 -0.04
C PRO A 16 -7.68 -2.94 0.09
N ALA A 17 -7.53 -1.98 -0.82
CA ALA A 17 -6.48 -0.96 -0.76
C ALA A 17 -6.65 -0.02 0.45
N THR A 18 -7.82 0.00 1.08
CA THR A 18 -8.10 0.87 2.23
C THR A 18 -8.84 0.15 3.35
N GLU A 19 -8.54 0.53 4.58
CA GLU A 19 -9.25 0.10 5.80
C GLU A 19 -9.55 1.31 6.69
N ARG A 20 -10.58 1.20 7.56
CA ARG A 20 -10.88 2.21 8.57
C ARG A 20 -10.59 1.66 9.96
N HIS A 21 -9.86 2.44 10.75
CA HIS A 21 -9.52 2.14 12.14
C HIS A 21 -9.89 3.35 12.99
N GLY A 22 -11.06 3.32 13.63
CA GLY A 22 -11.63 4.48 14.31
C GLY A 22 -11.85 5.64 13.34
N SER A 23 -11.26 6.81 13.64
CA SER A 23 -11.33 7.99 12.78
C SER A 23 -10.26 8.03 11.68
N ALA A 24 -9.29 7.13 11.71
CA ALA A 24 -8.20 7.08 10.74
C ALA A 24 -8.56 6.25 9.51
N LEU A 25 -8.19 6.76 8.34
CA LEU A 25 -8.15 5.98 7.11
C LEU A 25 -6.76 5.36 6.99
N VAL A 26 -6.68 4.07 6.70
CA VAL A 26 -5.45 3.38 6.37
C VAL A 26 -5.47 3.05 4.89
N VAL A 27 -4.42 3.43 4.16
CA VAL A 27 -4.23 3.12 2.74
C VAL A 27 -3.02 2.20 2.61
N PHE A 28 -3.18 1.08 1.93
CA PHE A 28 -2.10 0.16 1.59
C PHE A 28 -1.61 0.41 0.17
N GLU A 29 -0.35 0.82 0.07
CA GLU A 29 0.31 1.09 -1.20
C GLU A 29 0.89 -0.19 -1.82
N GLY A 30 0.96 -0.23 -3.15
CA GLY A 30 1.49 -1.37 -3.91
C GLY A 30 0.42 -2.28 -4.52
N SER A 31 0.67 -3.59 -4.54
CA SER A 31 -0.15 -4.55 -5.29
C SER A 31 -1.62 -4.61 -4.86
N ARG A 32 -1.95 -4.23 -3.62
CA ARG A 32 -3.33 -4.08 -3.14
C ARG A 32 -4.14 -3.02 -3.88
N ARG A 33 -3.47 -2.12 -4.61
CA ARG A 33 -4.13 -1.15 -5.49
C ARG A 33 -4.61 -1.77 -6.80
N MET A 34 -4.13 -2.95 -7.18
CA MET A 34 -4.71 -3.68 -8.30
C MET A 34 -6.11 -4.15 -7.90
N LEU A 35 -7.12 -3.64 -8.59
CA LEU A 35 -8.50 -4.08 -8.40
C LEU A 35 -8.72 -5.34 -9.21
N TRP A 36 -9.33 -6.36 -8.60
CA TRP A 36 -9.62 -7.62 -9.27
C TRP A 36 -11.11 -7.88 -9.30
N ARG A 37 -11.61 -8.36 -10.45
CA ARG A 37 -12.98 -8.88 -10.59
C ARG A 37 -12.93 -10.38 -10.79
N ARG A 38 -13.90 -11.08 -10.21
CA ARG A 38 -14.09 -12.51 -10.40
C ARG A 38 -15.27 -12.79 -11.34
N PRO A 39 -15.08 -12.86 -12.67
CA PRO A 39 -16.16 -13.18 -13.61
C PRO A 39 -16.70 -14.62 -13.50
N GLY A 40 -15.99 -15.52 -12.82
CA GLY A 40 -16.44 -16.90 -12.60
C GLY A 40 -15.57 -17.67 -11.61
N PRO A 41 -15.92 -18.93 -11.29
CA PRO A 41 -15.12 -19.77 -10.42
C PRO A 41 -13.68 -19.92 -10.93
N GLY A 42 -12.68 -19.66 -10.07
CA GLY A 42 -11.25 -19.77 -10.41
C GLY A 42 -10.74 -18.74 -11.42
N ARG A 43 -11.55 -17.80 -11.90
CA ARG A 43 -11.15 -16.79 -12.88
C ARG A 43 -11.12 -15.42 -12.21
N TRP A 44 -9.93 -14.84 -12.11
CA TRP A 44 -9.73 -13.45 -11.73
C TRP A 44 -9.29 -12.66 -12.95
N ARG A 45 -9.68 -11.39 -13.02
CA ARG A 45 -9.21 -10.47 -14.05
C ARG A 45 -8.92 -9.10 -13.44
N PRO A 46 -7.89 -8.39 -13.91
CA PRO A 46 -7.68 -7.00 -13.55
C PRO A 46 -8.91 -6.17 -13.93
N ALA A 47 -9.40 -5.39 -12.97
CA ALA A 47 -10.59 -4.55 -13.10
C ALA A 47 -10.26 -3.06 -13.09
N GLY A 48 -9.07 -2.68 -12.63
CA GLY A 48 -8.66 -1.29 -12.53
C GLY A 48 -7.49 -1.12 -11.57
N ILE A 49 -7.18 0.13 -11.29
CA ILE A 49 -6.16 0.53 -10.31
C ILE A 49 -6.82 1.53 -9.37
N TRP A 50 -6.75 1.22 -8.07
CA TRP A 50 -7.18 2.13 -7.01
C TRP A 50 -6.23 3.33 -6.90
N PRO A 51 -6.71 4.54 -6.57
CA PRO A 51 -8.12 4.89 -6.45
C PRO A 51 -8.79 5.14 -7.80
N GLU A 52 -10.06 4.75 -7.92
CA GLU A 52 -10.93 5.22 -9.00
C GLU A 52 -11.38 6.67 -8.77
N ALA A 53 -12.04 7.30 -9.74
CA ALA A 53 -12.35 8.74 -9.69
C ALA A 53 -13.14 9.16 -8.43
N ALA A 54 -14.15 8.38 -8.03
CA ALA A 54 -14.93 8.66 -6.83
C ALA A 54 -14.10 8.50 -5.54
N GLU A 55 -13.24 7.48 -5.48
CA GLU A 55 -12.35 7.23 -4.35
C GLU A 55 -11.27 8.29 -4.25
N ALA A 56 -10.73 8.74 -5.40
CA ALA A 56 -9.74 9.81 -5.48
C ALA A 56 -10.34 11.14 -4.98
N ALA A 57 -11.59 11.45 -5.35
CA ALA A 57 -12.31 12.62 -4.84
C ALA A 57 -12.55 12.53 -3.32
N ALA A 58 -12.96 11.36 -2.82
CA ALA A 58 -13.16 11.14 -1.39
C ALA A 58 -11.84 11.27 -0.59
N LEU A 59 -10.74 10.77 -1.14
CA LEU A 59 -9.41 10.86 -0.56
C LEU A 59 -8.88 12.29 -0.57
N ALA A 60 -9.10 13.03 -1.66
CA ALA A 60 -8.78 14.45 -1.73
C ALA A 60 -9.57 15.25 -0.68
N ALA A 61 -10.86 14.98 -0.52
CA ALA A 61 -11.68 15.60 0.54
C ALA A 61 -11.21 15.21 1.95
N HIS A 62 -10.77 13.98 2.16
CA HIS A 62 -10.19 13.51 3.43
C HIS A 62 -8.90 14.27 3.79
N LEU A 63 -8.01 14.43 2.82
CA LEU A 63 -6.76 15.18 2.95
C LEU A 63 -7.01 16.68 3.17
N ALA A 64 -7.94 17.27 2.43
CA ALA A 64 -8.30 18.68 2.57
C ALA A 64 -8.88 18.99 3.97
N ALA A 65 -9.67 18.07 4.51
CA ALA A 65 -10.20 18.14 5.87
C ALA A 65 -9.16 17.80 6.95
N ARG A 66 -7.89 17.55 6.59
CA ARG A 66 -6.79 17.17 7.50
C ARG A 66 -7.15 16.02 8.43
N ARG A 67 -7.92 15.05 7.91
CA ARG A 67 -8.31 13.86 8.68
C ARG A 67 -7.18 12.84 8.69
N ASN A 68 -7.10 12.07 9.78
CA ASN A 68 -6.03 11.13 10.03
C ASN A 68 -5.93 10.09 8.89
N LEU A 69 -4.73 9.96 8.34
CA LEU A 69 -4.39 9.08 7.24
C LEU A 69 -3.06 8.40 7.53
N LEU A 70 -3.08 7.07 7.59
CA LEU A 70 -1.88 6.24 7.59
C LEU A 70 -1.69 5.62 6.21
N VAL A 71 -0.53 5.81 5.60
CA VAL A 71 -0.16 5.13 4.36
C VAL A 71 0.85 4.04 4.66
N VAL A 72 0.46 2.79 4.43
CA VAL A 72 1.28 1.61 4.65
C VAL A 72 1.94 1.21 3.32
N LEU A 73 3.25 1.34 3.27
CA LEU A 73 4.09 1.05 2.12
C LEU A 73 4.58 -0.39 2.19
N ASP A 74 4.35 -1.17 1.11
CA ASP A 74 4.95 -2.49 0.97
C ASP A 74 6.35 -2.40 0.36
N GLY A 75 7.33 -2.95 1.08
CA GLY A 75 8.75 -2.70 0.85
C GLY A 75 9.39 -3.48 -0.31
N THR A 76 8.73 -4.44 -0.94
CA THR A 76 9.43 -5.38 -1.82
C THR A 76 9.27 -5.10 -3.30
N GLU A 77 8.08 -4.81 -3.83
CA GLU A 77 7.90 -4.47 -5.24
C GLU A 77 6.44 -4.09 -5.46
N HIS A 78 6.18 -3.03 -6.23
CA HIS A 78 4.83 -2.61 -6.59
C HIS A 78 4.46 -3.16 -7.97
N THR A 79 4.91 -4.38 -8.26
CA THR A 79 4.62 -5.08 -9.51
C THR A 79 3.52 -6.10 -9.32
N VAL A 80 2.75 -6.32 -10.38
CA VAL A 80 1.77 -7.39 -10.48
C VAL A 80 2.01 -8.11 -11.79
N SER A 81 2.41 -9.38 -11.72
CA SER A 81 2.60 -10.21 -12.89
C SER A 81 1.24 -10.64 -13.45
N LEU A 82 1.02 -10.39 -14.74
CA LEU A 82 -0.18 -10.77 -15.47
C LEU A 82 0.19 -11.64 -16.68
N LEU A 83 -0.68 -12.59 -17.03
CA LEU A 83 -0.58 -13.25 -18.32
C LEU A 83 -0.89 -12.25 -19.45
N LEU A 84 -0.36 -12.51 -20.65
CA LEU A 84 -0.57 -11.63 -21.80
C LEU A 84 -2.07 -11.52 -22.15
N GLU A 85 -2.81 -12.62 -22.01
CA GLU A 85 -4.26 -12.67 -22.23
C GLU A 85 -5.02 -11.87 -21.17
N GLU A 86 -4.56 -11.90 -19.92
CA GLU A 86 -5.14 -11.10 -18.83
C GLU A 86 -4.91 -9.62 -19.06
N LEU A 87 -3.70 -9.24 -19.49
CA LEU A 87 -3.35 -7.87 -19.84
C LEU A 87 -4.14 -7.37 -21.05
N ALA A 88 -4.29 -8.19 -22.09
CA ALA A 88 -5.07 -7.86 -23.28
C ALA A 88 -6.54 -7.57 -22.92
N ALA A 89 -7.11 -8.37 -22.01
CA ALA A 89 -8.46 -8.18 -21.49
C ALA A 89 -8.59 -7.10 -20.40
N ALA A 90 -7.48 -6.59 -19.87
CA ALA A 90 -7.49 -5.61 -18.79
C ALA A 90 -7.93 -4.22 -19.27
N PRO A 91 -8.49 -3.38 -18.39
CA PRO A 91 -8.80 -1.99 -18.71
C PRO A 91 -7.56 -1.19 -19.13
N ALA A 92 -7.80 -0.10 -19.89
CA ALA A 92 -6.72 0.78 -20.35
C ALA A 92 -5.86 1.36 -19.21
N SER A 93 -6.44 1.58 -18.03
CA SER A 93 -5.73 2.04 -16.84
C SER A 93 -4.65 1.06 -16.37
N VAL A 94 -4.89 -0.25 -16.48
CA VAL A 94 -3.93 -1.31 -16.15
C VAL A 94 -2.92 -1.47 -17.28
N ARG A 95 -3.38 -1.52 -18.54
CA ARG A 95 -2.50 -1.74 -19.70
C ARG A 95 -1.40 -0.69 -19.84
N ARG A 96 -1.68 0.58 -19.52
CA ARG A 96 -0.69 1.67 -19.58
C ARG A 96 0.47 1.52 -18.59
N LEU A 97 0.33 0.65 -17.59
CA LEU A 97 1.33 0.39 -16.57
C LEU A 97 2.27 -0.78 -16.94
N ALA A 98 2.01 -1.45 -18.07
CA ALA A 98 2.85 -2.51 -18.60
C ALA A 98 4.08 -1.95 -19.33
N PRO A 99 5.28 -2.51 -19.12
CA PRO A 99 6.50 -2.00 -19.73
C PRO A 99 6.71 -2.49 -21.18
N GLY A 100 6.34 -1.68 -22.18
CA GLY A 100 6.75 -1.90 -23.59
C GLY A 100 6.18 -3.16 -24.28
N PRO A 101 6.62 -3.50 -25.50
CA PRO A 101 6.13 -4.69 -26.21
C PRO A 101 6.65 -5.99 -25.57
N HIS A 102 5.75 -6.94 -25.33
CA HIS A 102 6.03 -8.20 -24.63
C HIS A 102 6.06 -9.39 -25.61
N ARG A 103 7.03 -10.30 -25.43
CA ARG A 103 7.09 -11.58 -26.17
C ARG A 103 6.95 -12.72 -25.16
N ASP A 104 5.88 -13.49 -25.27
CA ASP A 104 5.63 -14.80 -24.67
C ASP A 104 5.94 -15.02 -23.17
N GLU A 105 6.03 -13.95 -22.37
CA GLU A 105 6.30 -14.01 -20.92
C GLU A 105 5.19 -13.31 -20.11
N PRO A 106 4.98 -13.71 -18.84
CA PRO A 106 4.19 -12.92 -17.91
C PRO A 106 4.70 -11.48 -17.85
N VAL A 107 3.76 -10.53 -17.87
CA VAL A 107 4.04 -9.11 -17.90
C VAL A 107 3.96 -8.53 -16.50
N ASP A 108 5.05 -7.95 -16.02
CA ASP A 108 5.08 -7.24 -14.74
C ASP A 108 4.53 -5.82 -14.89
N VAL A 109 3.28 -5.64 -14.49
CA VAL A 109 2.63 -4.33 -14.43
C VAL A 109 3.15 -3.54 -13.23
N ARG A 110 3.71 -2.35 -13.46
CA ARG A 110 4.29 -1.50 -12.42
C ARG A 110 3.27 -0.49 -11.89
N ILE A 111 2.85 -0.62 -10.63
CA ILE A 111 1.98 0.33 -9.95
C ILE A 111 2.82 1.51 -9.45
N PRO A 112 2.55 2.74 -9.91
CA PRO A 112 3.29 3.92 -9.49
C PRO A 112 3.05 4.22 -8.01
N VAL A 113 4.12 4.46 -7.25
CA VAL A 113 4.06 4.63 -5.80
C VAL A 113 3.54 6.02 -5.44
N LEU A 114 2.50 6.09 -4.61
CA LEU A 114 1.94 7.35 -4.08
C LEU A 114 1.49 8.35 -5.17
N ASP A 115 1.24 7.88 -6.39
CA ASP A 115 0.82 8.71 -7.52
C ASP A 115 -0.58 9.32 -7.35
N TRP A 116 -1.37 8.77 -6.44
CA TRP A 116 -2.66 9.32 -6.01
C TRP A 116 -2.52 10.47 -4.99
N LEU A 117 -1.37 10.57 -4.31
CA LEU A 117 -1.16 11.57 -3.27
C LEU A 117 -0.71 12.90 -3.91
N PRO A 118 -1.24 14.07 -3.47
CA PRO A 118 -0.82 15.37 -3.99
C PRO A 118 0.70 15.58 -3.86
N ALA A 119 1.32 16.24 -4.84
CA ALA A 119 2.78 16.35 -4.93
C ALA A 119 3.48 16.83 -3.64
N PRO A 120 2.98 17.84 -2.90
CA PRO A 120 3.60 18.28 -1.65
C PRO A 120 3.62 17.20 -0.56
N LEU A 121 2.61 16.33 -0.53
CA LEU A 121 2.50 15.23 0.43
C LEU A 121 3.21 13.95 -0.06
N ARG A 122 3.33 13.79 -1.37
CA ARG A 122 4.03 12.67 -2.02
C ARG A 122 5.53 12.69 -1.74
N HIS A 123 6.15 13.85 -1.82
CA HIS A 123 7.61 13.95 -1.69
C HIS A 123 8.14 13.43 -0.33
N PRO A 124 7.57 13.82 0.83
CA PRO A 124 7.92 13.23 2.12
C PRO A 124 7.72 11.71 2.17
N GLY A 125 6.61 11.19 1.62
CA GLY A 125 6.34 9.75 1.60
C GLY A 125 7.36 8.95 0.79
N LEU A 126 7.77 9.47 -0.37
CA LEU A 126 8.83 8.86 -1.18
C LEU A 126 10.21 8.93 -0.49
N ALA A 127 10.49 10.03 0.21
CA ALA A 127 11.71 10.16 1.01
C ALA A 127 11.74 9.13 2.14
N PHE A 128 10.63 9.01 2.90
CA PHE A 128 10.46 8.00 3.95
C PHE A 128 10.60 6.57 3.42
N LEU A 129 9.99 6.25 2.26
CA LEU A 129 10.14 4.93 1.64
C LEU A 129 11.60 4.59 1.36
N ARG A 130 12.35 5.57 0.82
CA ARG A 130 13.77 5.39 0.48
C ARG A 130 14.62 5.18 1.73
N THR A 131 14.48 6.04 2.75
CA THR A 131 15.25 5.95 4.00
C THR A 131 14.87 4.71 4.80
N GLY A 132 13.58 4.40 4.92
CA GLY A 132 13.07 3.22 5.59
C GLY A 132 13.54 1.92 4.94
N ARG A 133 13.56 1.84 3.61
CA ARG A 133 14.12 0.68 2.89
C ARG A 133 15.62 0.52 3.14
N GLU A 134 16.35 1.62 3.18
CA GLU A 134 17.78 1.58 3.47
C GLU A 134 18.06 1.11 4.89
N ALA A 135 17.34 1.65 5.87
CA ALA A 135 17.39 1.16 7.25
C ALA A 135 17.03 -0.33 7.31
N ALA A 136 15.95 -0.73 6.65
CA ALA A 136 15.50 -2.12 6.63
C ALA A 136 16.56 -3.09 6.06
N ARG A 137 17.28 -2.69 5.00
CA ARG A 137 18.36 -3.51 4.42
C ARG A 137 19.56 -3.66 5.33
N ARG A 138 19.87 -2.65 6.15
CA ARG A 138 21.05 -2.64 7.04
C ARG A 138 20.79 -3.30 8.39
N THR A 139 19.54 -3.50 8.77
CA THR A 139 19.17 -4.11 10.05
C THR A 139 18.92 -5.61 9.88
N PRO A 140 19.54 -6.48 10.71
CA PRO A 140 19.25 -7.91 10.70
C PRO A 140 17.76 -8.18 10.90
N ALA A 141 17.22 -9.18 10.18
CA ALA A 141 15.78 -9.48 10.18
C ALA A 141 15.19 -9.72 11.59
N ALA A 142 15.96 -10.30 12.51
CA ALA A 142 15.56 -10.54 13.89
C ALA A 142 15.34 -9.27 14.73
N LEU A 143 15.95 -8.15 14.31
CA LEU A 143 15.84 -6.84 14.96
C LEU A 143 14.88 -5.89 14.23
N LEU A 144 14.36 -6.30 13.07
CA LEU A 144 13.44 -5.48 12.30
C LEU A 144 12.03 -5.52 12.92
N PRO A 145 11.50 -4.37 13.36
CA PRO A 145 10.09 -4.32 13.77
C PRO A 145 9.21 -4.57 12.56
N PRO A 146 8.00 -5.14 12.71
CA PRO A 146 7.11 -5.46 11.58
C PRO A 146 6.66 -4.23 10.79
N LEU A 147 6.64 -3.06 11.44
CA LEU A 147 6.42 -1.75 10.84
C LEU A 147 7.51 -0.79 11.28
N LEU A 148 8.11 -0.08 10.33
CA LEU A 148 8.81 1.17 10.60
C LEU A 148 7.80 2.31 10.43
N LEU A 149 7.73 3.22 11.39
CA LEU A 149 6.78 4.33 11.38
C LEU A 149 7.50 5.63 11.07
N ASP A 150 6.85 6.51 10.30
CA ASP A 150 7.31 7.86 10.04
C ASP A 150 7.24 8.71 11.32
N GLU A 151 8.22 9.58 11.49
CA GLU A 151 8.23 10.51 12.61
C GLU A 151 7.14 11.58 12.44
N PRO A 152 6.57 12.11 13.54
CA PRO A 152 5.62 13.20 13.47
C PRO A 152 6.22 14.45 12.81
N ALA A 153 5.62 14.88 11.71
CA ALA A 153 5.98 16.12 11.03
C ALA A 153 4.97 17.24 11.41
N PRO A 154 5.43 18.41 11.92
CA PRO A 154 4.54 19.47 12.42
C PRO A 154 3.60 20.06 11.38
N ASP A 155 4.00 20.06 10.12
CA ASP A 155 3.25 20.58 8.97
C ASP A 155 2.16 19.62 8.46
N ARG A 156 2.25 18.33 8.82
CA ARG A 156 1.32 17.27 8.38
C ARG A 156 0.98 16.29 9.52
N PRO A 157 0.49 16.76 10.68
CA PRO A 157 0.24 15.90 11.83
C PRO A 157 -0.84 14.83 11.58
N TYR A 158 -1.67 15.02 10.56
CA TYR A 158 -2.73 14.10 10.15
C TYR A 158 -2.28 13.03 9.14
N LEU A 159 -1.08 13.12 8.57
CA LEU A 159 -0.56 12.17 7.59
C LEU A 159 0.71 11.49 8.12
N ARG A 160 0.65 10.16 8.22
CA ARG A 160 1.79 9.32 8.59
C ARG A 160 2.05 8.28 7.51
N PHE A 161 3.31 7.88 7.39
CA PHE A 161 3.71 6.74 6.58
C PHE A 161 4.17 5.61 7.50
N ALA A 162 4.00 4.38 7.05
CA ALA A 162 4.59 3.21 7.65
C ALA A 162 5.17 2.31 6.57
N LEU A 163 6.28 1.65 6.84
CA LEU A 163 6.92 0.69 5.95
C LEU A 163 6.81 -0.70 6.54
N ARG A 164 6.21 -1.62 5.80
CA ARG A 164 6.21 -3.05 6.14
C ARG A 164 7.58 -3.65 5.85
N THR A 165 8.17 -4.26 6.86
CA THR A 165 9.52 -4.86 6.79
C THR A 165 9.48 -6.39 6.66
N GLN A 166 8.37 -7.02 7.05
CA GLN A 166 8.20 -8.48 7.07
C GLN A 166 7.13 -8.96 6.07
N ARG A 167 7.41 -10.09 5.41
CA ARG A 167 6.52 -10.71 4.41
C ARG A 167 5.21 -11.26 4.99
N GLY A 168 5.16 -11.57 6.29
CA GLY A 168 3.96 -12.08 6.98
C GLY A 168 2.87 -11.03 7.23
N GLY A 169 3.14 -9.76 6.91
CA GLY A 169 2.20 -8.66 7.11
C GLY A 169 1.97 -8.31 8.58
N VAL A 170 1.14 -7.28 8.77
CA VAL A 170 0.76 -6.78 10.08
C VAL A 170 -0.67 -7.26 10.31
N GLY A 171 -0.87 -8.09 11.32
CA GLY A 171 -2.22 -8.53 11.68
C GLY A 171 -3.12 -7.34 12.04
N PRO A 172 -4.45 -7.44 11.85
CA PRO A 172 -5.37 -6.34 12.05
C PRO A 172 -5.25 -5.66 13.43
N GLY A 173 -5.05 -6.43 14.50
CA GLY A 173 -4.88 -5.90 15.86
C GLY A 173 -3.63 -5.01 16.00
N ARG A 174 -2.48 -5.45 15.48
CA ARG A 174 -1.24 -4.65 15.51
C ARG A 174 -1.35 -3.37 14.69
N LEU A 175 -2.12 -3.40 13.60
CA LEU A 175 -2.37 -2.21 12.80
C LEU A 175 -3.25 -1.21 13.55
N ALA A 176 -4.29 -1.68 14.24
CA ALA A 176 -5.13 -0.85 15.10
C ALA A 176 -4.30 -0.20 16.23
N ASP A 177 -3.42 -0.97 16.88
CA ASP A 177 -2.51 -0.44 17.91
C ASP A 177 -1.58 0.64 17.34
N ALA A 178 -1.02 0.43 16.15
CA ALA A 178 -0.18 1.42 15.48
C ALA A 178 -0.98 2.70 15.16
N VAL A 179 -2.22 2.58 14.68
CA VAL A 179 -3.09 3.73 14.43
C VAL A 179 -3.39 4.50 15.72
N ASN A 180 -3.70 3.80 16.81
CA ASN A 180 -3.94 4.41 18.12
C ASN A 180 -2.69 5.09 18.68
N HIS A 181 -1.51 4.50 18.49
CA HIS A 181 -0.25 5.12 18.87
C HIS A 181 0.03 6.41 18.08
N LEU A 182 -0.22 6.40 16.77
CA LEU A 182 0.09 7.52 15.88
C LEU A 182 -0.88 8.70 15.99
N PHE A 183 -2.17 8.42 16.25
CA PHE A 183 -3.25 9.41 16.16
C PHE A 183 -4.16 9.45 17.39
N GLY A 184 -3.94 8.58 18.37
CA GLY A 184 -4.69 8.61 19.62
C GLY A 184 -4.46 9.91 20.38
N PRO A 185 -5.35 10.23 21.33
CA PRO A 185 -5.14 11.37 22.20
C PRO A 185 -3.80 11.22 22.90
N VAL A 186 -2.92 12.22 22.74
CA VAL A 186 -1.67 12.28 23.51
C VAL A 186 -2.10 12.29 24.97
N SER A 187 -1.89 11.18 25.68
CA SER A 187 -2.05 11.16 27.13
C SER A 187 -1.14 12.24 27.67
N ARG A 188 -1.72 13.39 28.04
CA ARG A 188 -1.02 14.44 28.76
C ARG A 188 -0.70 13.90 30.14
N ALA A 189 0.36 13.11 30.23
CA ALA A 189 1.03 12.82 31.48
C ALA A 189 1.65 14.15 31.96
N GLY A 190 0.85 14.96 32.66
CA GLY A 190 1.27 16.30 33.05
C GLY A 190 0.25 17.17 33.78
N ASP A 191 -1.04 16.81 33.83
CA ASP A 191 -2.00 17.49 34.73
C ASP A 191 -2.11 16.72 36.06
N ARG A 192 -0.97 16.58 36.77
CA ARG A 192 -1.01 16.56 38.23
C ARG A 192 -0.86 18.00 38.67
N ARG A 193 -1.99 18.69 38.84
CA ARG A 193 -1.99 19.89 39.69
C ARG A 193 -1.80 19.45 41.15
N PRO A 194 -1.00 20.19 41.93
CA PRO A 194 -0.79 19.92 43.35
C PRO A 194 -2.08 19.98 44.15
#